data_AF-A0AAU0H8Z2-F1
#
_entry.id   AF-A0AAU0H8Z2-F1
#
_cell.length_a   1.000
_cell.length_b   1.000
_cell.length_c   1.000
_cell.angle_alpha   90.00
_cell.angle_beta   90.00
_cell.angle_gamma   90.00
#
_symmetry.space_group_name_H-M   'P 1'
#
loop_
_entity.id
_entity.type
_entity.pdbx_description
1 polymer ?
#
loop_
_entity_poly.entity_id
_entity_poly.type
_entity_poly.pdbx_seq_one_letter_code
_entity_poly.pdbx_strand_id
1 'polypeptide(L)'
;MNKWFWRVLILCFLMVNAETVDWLLAITIGGYSFDASDEHTFRYFSLSSYFDSAIFQLIPYLLLAGLAAFQGRHYCVHEKIAFWAALIAITLFHCWGYWGVNYSSYTDGHLSSTASLALIFIPLHAIWVGLLTGITVGLLSLLCACVIKKICGA
;
A
#
# COMPACT_ATOMS: atom_id res chain seq x y z
N MET A 1 -0.47 7.24 18.62
CA MET A 1 -0.08 7.66 17.25
C MET A 1 -0.63 9.05 16.93
N ASN A 2 0.02 9.83 16.06
CA ASN A 2 -0.42 11.16 15.61
C ASN A 2 -1.73 11.06 14.79
N LYS A 3 -2.65 12.05 14.90
CA LYS A 3 -3.84 12.18 14.03
C LYS A 3 -3.51 12.13 12.53
N TRP A 4 -2.37 12.66 12.13
CA TRP A 4 -1.89 12.60 10.74
C TRP A 4 -1.67 11.19 10.22
N PHE A 5 -1.14 10.28 11.04
CA PHE A 5 -0.96 8.89 10.63
C PHE A 5 -2.28 8.26 10.20
N TRP A 6 -3.33 8.45 10.99
CA TRP A 6 -4.67 7.93 10.69
C TRP A 6 -5.26 8.53 9.42
N ARG A 7 -5.08 9.84 9.21
CA ARG A 7 -5.51 10.50 7.97
C ARG A 7 -4.79 9.94 6.75
N VAL A 8 -3.46 9.77 6.83
CA VAL A 8 -2.67 9.21 5.73
C VAL A 8 -3.02 7.74 5.50
N LEU A 9 -3.22 6.95 6.56
CA LEU A 9 -3.64 5.56 6.44
C LEU A 9 -4.96 5.42 5.68
N ILE A 10 -5.97 6.24 6.02
CA ILE A 10 -7.26 6.26 5.30
C ILE A 10 -7.06 6.73 3.86
N LEU A 11 -6.26 7.79 3.65
CA LEU A 11 -5.99 8.29 2.31
C LEU A 11 -5.31 7.24 1.42
N CYS A 12 -4.29 6.55 1.94
CA CYS A 12 -3.62 5.45 1.23
C CYS A 12 -4.58 4.32 0.88
N PHE A 13 -5.45 3.92 1.82
CA PHE A 13 -6.46 2.91 1.53
C PHE A 13 -7.41 3.36 0.39
N LEU A 14 -7.89 4.60 0.42
CA LEU A 14 -8.83 5.10 -0.59
C LEU A 14 -8.19 5.31 -1.95
N MET A 15 -6.95 5.82 -2.00
CA MET A 15 -6.29 6.19 -3.25
C MET A 15 -5.56 5.05 -3.94
N VAL A 16 -5.24 3.96 -3.23
CA VAL A 16 -4.38 2.89 -3.77
C VAL A 16 -5.21 1.64 -3.97
N ASN A 17 -5.95 1.60 -5.07
CA ASN A 17 -6.75 0.45 -5.50
C ASN A 17 -6.40 0.05 -6.94
N ALA A 18 -6.97 -1.04 -7.43
CA ALA A 18 -6.65 -1.57 -8.75
C ALA A 18 -7.03 -0.58 -9.85
N GLU A 19 -8.16 0.11 -9.71
CA GLU A 19 -8.74 1.04 -10.69
C GLU A 19 -7.92 2.33 -10.80
N THR A 20 -7.51 2.91 -9.69
CA THR A 20 -6.65 4.11 -9.66
C THR A 20 -5.28 3.85 -10.27
N VAL A 21 -4.73 2.66 -10.06
CA VAL A 21 -3.46 2.24 -10.67
C VAL A 21 -3.64 1.96 -12.17
N ASP A 22 -4.75 1.34 -12.57
CA ASP A 22 -5.10 1.12 -13.97
C ASP A 22 -5.29 2.45 -14.72
N TRP A 23 -6.02 3.38 -14.13
CA TRP A 23 -6.22 4.72 -14.67
C TRP A 23 -4.89 5.47 -14.85
N LEU A 24 -3.97 5.36 -13.88
CA LEU A 24 -2.64 5.95 -13.98
C LEU A 24 -1.82 5.29 -15.10
N LEU A 25 -1.93 3.98 -15.29
CA LEU A 25 -1.30 3.23 -16.38
C LEU A 25 -1.84 3.65 -17.75
N ALA A 26 -3.16 3.84 -17.88
CA ALA A 26 -3.77 4.31 -19.13
C ALA A 26 -3.17 5.65 -19.57
N ILE A 27 -3.01 6.60 -18.65
CA ILE A 27 -2.40 7.90 -18.94
C ILE A 27 -0.91 7.77 -19.29
N THR A 28 -0.15 7.02 -18.48
CA THR A 28 1.31 7.04 -18.53
C THR A 28 1.92 6.10 -19.57
N ILE A 29 1.35 4.90 -19.72
CA ILE A 29 1.84 3.85 -20.62
C ILE A 29 0.90 3.71 -21.82
N GLY A 30 -0.41 3.72 -21.59
CA GLY A 30 -1.41 3.59 -22.66
C GLY A 30 -1.51 4.80 -23.57
N GLY A 31 -0.95 5.95 -23.19
CA GLY A 31 -0.98 7.19 -23.98
C GLY A 31 -2.37 7.82 -24.10
N TYR A 32 -3.31 7.44 -23.23
CA TYR A 32 -4.65 8.00 -23.22
C TYR A 32 -4.63 9.43 -22.64
N SER A 33 -5.44 10.32 -23.22
CA SER A 33 -5.77 11.60 -22.58
C SER A 33 -6.55 11.37 -21.28
N PHE A 34 -6.58 12.36 -20.39
CA PHE A 34 -7.28 12.25 -19.09
C PHE A 34 -8.73 11.75 -19.23
N ASP A 35 -9.54 12.39 -20.08
CA ASP A 35 -10.96 12.03 -20.27
C ASP A 35 -11.12 10.62 -20.85
N ALA A 36 -10.27 10.28 -21.83
CA ALA A 36 -10.27 8.96 -22.44
C ALA A 36 -9.82 7.85 -21.46
N SER A 37 -8.95 8.17 -20.50
CA SER A 37 -8.50 7.24 -19.45
C SER A 37 -9.61 6.99 -18.43
N ASP A 38 -10.33 8.05 -18.05
CA ASP A 38 -11.48 7.94 -17.16
C ASP A 38 -12.58 7.08 -17.77
N GLU A 39 -12.93 7.35 -19.03
CA GLU A 39 -13.89 6.51 -19.76
C GLU A 39 -13.37 5.07 -19.92
N HIS A 40 -12.09 4.88 -20.25
CA HIS A 40 -11.53 3.54 -20.44
C HIS A 40 -11.58 2.69 -19.17
N THR A 41 -11.09 3.22 -18.05
CA THR A 41 -10.97 2.49 -16.78
C THR A 41 -12.31 2.35 -16.06
N PHE A 42 -13.17 3.38 -16.08
CA PHE A 42 -14.39 3.38 -15.26
C PHE A 42 -15.67 3.04 -16.04
N ARG A 43 -15.63 2.83 -17.36
CA ARG A 43 -16.83 2.48 -18.15
C ARG A 43 -17.55 1.22 -17.70
N TYR A 44 -16.80 0.24 -17.17
CA TYR A 44 -17.37 -1.00 -16.62
C TYR A 44 -17.28 -1.07 -15.09
N PHE A 45 -17.01 0.07 -14.44
CA PHE A 45 -16.97 0.13 -13.00
C PHE A 45 -18.30 -0.32 -12.42
N SER A 46 -18.25 -1.37 -11.60
CA SER A 46 -19.39 -1.78 -10.79
C SER A 46 -19.02 -1.67 -9.33
N LEU A 47 -19.94 -1.05 -8.58
CA LEU A 47 -19.76 -0.83 -7.15
C LEU A 47 -19.59 -2.16 -6.40
N SER A 48 -20.23 -3.23 -6.89
CA SER A 48 -20.07 -4.60 -6.37
C SER A 48 -18.66 -5.16 -6.58
N SER A 49 -18.14 -5.08 -7.81
CA SER A 49 -16.79 -5.58 -8.11
C SER A 49 -15.70 -4.81 -7.35
N TYR A 50 -15.92 -3.52 -7.14
CA TYR A 50 -15.03 -2.70 -6.32
C TYR A 50 -15.03 -3.17 -4.85
N PHE A 51 -16.19 -3.45 -4.26
CA PHE A 51 -16.25 -3.94 -2.89
C PHE A 51 -15.63 -5.34 -2.72
N ASP A 52 -15.80 -6.22 -3.71
CA ASP A 52 -15.22 -7.56 -3.67
C ASP A 52 -13.69 -7.53 -3.58
N SER A 53 -13.02 -6.62 -4.29
CA SER A 53 -11.56 -6.44 -4.22
C SER A 53 -11.14 -5.58 -3.02
N ALA A 54 -11.89 -4.51 -2.71
CA ALA A 54 -11.57 -3.56 -1.66
C ALA A 54 -11.58 -4.19 -0.25
N ILE A 55 -12.39 -5.24 -0.01
CA ILE A 55 -12.40 -5.95 1.28
C ILE A 55 -11.02 -6.56 1.57
N PHE A 56 -10.37 -7.18 0.59
CA PHE A 56 -9.04 -7.76 0.79
C PHE A 56 -7.98 -6.67 0.95
N GLN A 57 -8.07 -5.62 0.14
CA GLN A 57 -7.20 -4.44 0.23
C GLN A 57 -7.28 -3.76 1.59
N LEU A 58 -8.43 -3.80 2.26
CA LEU A 58 -8.65 -3.19 3.56
C LEU A 58 -7.91 -3.94 4.69
N ILE A 59 -7.66 -5.25 4.55
CA ILE A 59 -7.10 -6.10 5.62
C ILE A 59 -5.74 -5.59 6.13
N PRO A 60 -4.72 -5.31 5.28
CA PRO A 60 -3.42 -4.79 5.75
C PRO A 60 -3.55 -3.48 6.53
N TYR A 61 -4.40 -2.56 6.08
CA TYR A 61 -4.61 -1.27 6.73
C TYR A 61 -5.34 -1.43 8.06
N LEU A 62 -6.34 -2.31 8.15
CA LEU A 62 -7.03 -2.63 9.41
C LEU A 62 -6.11 -3.31 10.41
N LEU A 63 -5.24 -4.23 9.98
CA LEU A 63 -4.26 -4.85 10.86
C LEU A 63 -3.28 -3.81 11.39
N LEU A 64 -2.75 -2.95 10.52
CA LEU A 64 -1.85 -1.87 10.93
C LEU A 64 -2.53 -0.87 11.87
N ALA A 65 -3.78 -0.52 11.57
CA ALA A 65 -4.64 0.32 12.42
C ALA A 65 -4.90 -0.34 13.79
N GLY A 66 -5.25 -1.62 13.82
CA GLY A 66 -5.51 -2.37 15.04
C GLY A 66 -4.28 -2.42 15.94
N LEU A 67 -3.10 -2.72 15.36
CA LEU A 67 -1.83 -2.69 16.07
C LEU A 67 -1.51 -1.27 16.60
N ALA A 68 -1.73 -0.24 15.77
CA ALA A 68 -1.54 1.16 16.14
C ALA A 68 -2.61 1.71 17.13
N ALA A 69 -3.72 1.02 17.32
CA ALA A 69 -4.69 1.33 18.36
C ALA A 69 -4.33 0.60 19.66
N PHE A 70 -3.92 -0.67 19.56
CA PHE A 70 -3.59 -1.53 20.69
C PHE A 70 -2.40 -1.00 21.52
N GLN A 71 -1.35 -0.46 20.89
CA GLN A 71 -0.23 0.17 21.61
C GLN A 71 -0.58 1.51 22.30
N GLY A 72 -1.79 2.05 22.09
CA GLY A 72 -2.32 3.18 22.86
C GLY A 72 -1.65 4.55 22.58
N ARG A 73 -1.02 5.16 23.59
CA ARG A 73 -0.33 6.46 23.45
C ARG A 73 1.18 6.39 23.68
N HIS A 74 1.70 5.25 24.11
CA HIS A 74 3.09 5.08 24.54
C HIS A 74 3.97 4.62 23.39
N TYR A 75 4.07 5.43 22.33
CA TYR A 75 4.93 5.12 21.20
C TYR A 75 6.31 5.78 21.34
N CYS A 76 7.35 4.97 21.38
CA CYS A 76 8.72 5.40 21.16
C CYS A 76 8.91 5.91 19.72
N VAL A 77 9.95 6.73 19.49
CA VAL A 77 10.24 7.28 18.15
C VAL A 77 10.45 6.17 17.12
N HIS A 78 11.15 5.10 17.50
CA HIS A 78 11.44 3.95 16.64
C HIS A 78 10.18 3.17 16.26
N GLU A 79 9.21 3.06 17.16
CA GLU A 79 7.93 2.42 16.88
C GLU A 79 7.11 3.27 15.91
N LYS A 80 7.08 4.59 16.08
CA LYS A 80 6.42 5.48 15.11
C LYS A 80 7.03 5.32 13.71
N ILE A 81 8.35 5.27 13.63
CA ILE A 81 9.09 5.03 12.38
C ILE A 81 8.70 3.67 11.79
N ALA A 82 8.61 2.62 12.60
CA ALA A 82 8.17 1.29 12.16
C ALA A 82 6.76 1.31 11.56
N PHE A 83 5.78 1.97 12.20
CA PHE A 83 4.42 2.09 11.68
C PHE A 83 4.35 2.87 10.38
N TRP A 84 5.10 3.96 10.25
CA TRP A 84 5.16 4.74 9.01
C TRP A 84 5.82 3.94 7.88
N ALA A 85 6.91 3.23 8.17
CA ALA A 85 7.61 2.39 7.21
C ALA A 85 6.71 1.24 6.73
N ALA A 86 5.98 0.60 7.65
CA ALA A 86 5.00 -0.44 7.32
C ALA A 86 3.88 0.10 6.43
N LEU A 87 3.33 1.28 6.73
CA LEU A 87 2.30 1.92 5.89
C LEU A 87 2.81 2.19 4.48
N ILE A 88 3.99 2.80 4.36
CA ILE A 88 4.63 3.08 3.06
C ILE A 88 4.85 1.78 2.27
N ALA A 89 5.37 0.75 2.93
CA ALA A 89 5.63 -0.54 2.29
C ALA A 89 4.35 -1.22 1.79
N ILE A 90 3.30 -1.23 2.59
CA ILE A 90 1.98 -1.75 2.20
C ILE A 90 1.46 -1.00 0.98
N THR A 91 1.50 0.33 1.00
CA THR A 91 1.02 1.17 -0.09
C THR A 91 1.81 0.97 -1.37
N LEU A 92 3.15 1.01 -1.31
CA LEU A 92 3.99 0.80 -2.49
C LEU A 92 3.82 -0.61 -3.05
N PHE A 93 3.65 -1.62 -2.20
CA PHE A 93 3.44 -2.99 -2.64
C PHE A 93 2.09 -3.15 -3.35
N HIS A 94 1.02 -2.52 -2.86
CA HIS A 94 -0.26 -2.48 -3.58
C HIS A 94 -0.11 -1.78 -4.94
N CYS A 95 0.49 -0.59 -4.98
CA CYS A 95 0.75 0.13 -6.23
C CYS A 95 1.52 -0.75 -7.23
N TRP A 96 2.63 -1.33 -6.80
CA TRP A 96 3.47 -2.19 -7.63
C TRP A 96 2.74 -3.44 -8.11
N GLY A 97 2.01 -4.11 -7.22
CA GLY A 97 1.26 -5.32 -7.53
C GLY A 97 0.17 -5.05 -8.56
N TYR A 98 -0.67 -4.04 -8.34
CA TYR A 98 -1.73 -3.67 -9.28
C TYR A 98 -1.17 -3.17 -10.60
N TRP A 99 -0.05 -2.44 -10.56
CA TRP A 99 0.64 -2.01 -11.77
C TRP A 99 1.06 -3.22 -12.59
N GLY A 100 1.73 -4.20 -11.98
CA GLY A 100 2.16 -5.41 -12.65
C GLY A 100 1.02 -6.25 -13.23
N VAL A 101 -0.16 -6.23 -12.59
CA VAL A 101 -1.36 -6.91 -13.09
C VAL A 101 -1.90 -6.21 -14.33
N ASN A 102 -2.02 -4.89 -14.33
CA ASN A 102 -2.66 -4.13 -15.40
C ASN A 102 -1.71 -3.70 -16.52
N TYR A 103 -0.39 -3.80 -16.32
CA TYR A 103 0.61 -3.35 -17.30
C TYR A 103 0.49 -4.04 -18.67
N SER A 104 0.15 -5.33 -18.69
CA SER A 104 -0.03 -6.07 -19.94
C SER A 104 -1.25 -5.64 -20.74
N SER A 105 -2.22 -4.93 -20.14
CA SER A 105 -3.36 -4.34 -20.87
C SER A 105 -2.93 -3.22 -21.83
N TYR A 106 -1.80 -2.58 -21.56
CA TYR A 106 -1.29 -1.42 -22.30
C TYR A 106 -0.01 -1.71 -23.09
N THR A 107 0.38 -2.98 -23.17
CA THR A 107 1.55 -3.45 -23.93
C THR A 107 1.17 -4.70 -24.73
N ASP A 108 2.04 -5.20 -25.61
CA ASP A 108 1.78 -6.40 -26.42
C ASP A 108 1.72 -7.72 -25.61
N GLY A 109 1.52 -7.63 -24.29
CA GLY A 109 1.44 -8.77 -23.38
C GLY A 109 0.05 -9.38 -23.33
N HIS A 110 -0.03 -10.63 -22.85
CA HIS A 110 -1.31 -11.29 -22.58
C HIS A 110 -1.64 -11.26 -21.09
N LEU A 111 -2.84 -10.78 -20.75
CA LEU A 111 -3.44 -10.98 -19.44
C LEU A 111 -3.84 -12.44 -19.26
N SER A 112 -3.24 -13.11 -18.29
CA SER A 112 -3.66 -14.47 -17.92
C SER A 112 -4.97 -14.44 -17.15
N SER A 113 -5.80 -15.48 -17.30
CA SER A 113 -7.02 -15.67 -16.50
C SER A 113 -6.73 -15.76 -14.99
N THR A 114 -5.48 -16.04 -14.60
CA THR A 114 -5.02 -16.00 -13.19
C THR A 114 -4.72 -14.60 -12.67
N ALA A 115 -4.71 -13.57 -13.52
CA ALA A 115 -4.44 -12.19 -13.10
C ALA A 115 -5.51 -11.64 -12.14
N SER A 116 -6.76 -12.07 -12.28
CA SER A 116 -7.84 -11.71 -11.35
C SER A 116 -7.60 -12.25 -9.94
N LEU A 117 -6.98 -13.43 -9.81
CA LEU A 117 -6.60 -14.01 -8.53
C LEU A 117 -5.52 -13.17 -7.82
N ALA A 118 -4.66 -12.49 -8.60
CA ALA A 118 -3.63 -11.62 -8.04
C ALA A 118 -4.23 -10.43 -7.26
N LEU A 119 -5.44 -9.96 -7.63
CA LEU A 119 -6.14 -8.90 -6.90
C LEU A 119 -6.44 -9.29 -5.44
N ILE A 120 -6.59 -10.58 -5.16
CA ILE A 120 -6.78 -11.12 -3.80
C ILE A 120 -5.43 -11.30 -3.10
N PHE A 121 -4.46 -11.89 -3.80
CA PHE A 121 -3.18 -12.23 -3.19
C PHE A 121 -2.27 -11.03 -2.93
N ILE A 122 -2.33 -9.97 -3.74
CA ILE A 122 -1.51 -8.76 -3.56
C ILE A 122 -1.74 -8.14 -2.16
N PRO A 123 -2.99 -7.85 -1.74
CA PRO A 123 -3.24 -7.40 -0.38
C PRO A 123 -2.77 -8.36 0.71
N LEU A 124 -2.98 -9.66 0.53
CA LEU A 124 -2.53 -10.65 1.52
C LEU A 124 -1.00 -10.62 1.68
N HIS A 125 -0.27 -10.51 0.56
CA HIS A 125 1.19 -10.40 0.56
C HIS A 125 1.67 -9.09 1.20
N ALA A 126 0.91 -8.00 1.04
CA ALA A 126 1.22 -6.72 1.65
C ALA A 126 1.26 -6.80 3.19
N ILE A 127 0.55 -7.74 3.82
CA ILE A 127 0.56 -7.93 5.28
C ILE A 127 1.97 -8.24 5.78
N TRP A 128 2.62 -9.27 5.24
CA TRP A 128 3.96 -9.64 5.70
C TRP A 128 5.04 -8.69 5.17
N VAL A 129 4.86 -8.09 3.99
CA VAL A 129 5.76 -7.04 3.48
C VAL A 129 5.76 -5.84 4.44
N GLY A 130 4.57 -5.38 4.86
CA GLY A 130 4.42 -4.32 5.85
C GLY A 130 5.03 -4.68 7.20
N LEU A 131 4.74 -5.89 7.70
CA LEU A 131 5.26 -6.39 8.97
C LEU A 131 6.79 -6.44 8.98
N LEU A 132 7.39 -7.09 7.97
CA LEU A 132 8.85 -7.22 7.86
C LEU A 132 9.52 -5.86 7.71
N THR A 133 8.97 -4.97 6.90
CA THR A 133 9.52 -3.62 6.73
C THR A 133 9.41 -2.80 8.01
N GLY A 134 8.29 -2.87 8.71
CA GLY A 134 8.11 -2.19 10.00
C GLY A 134 9.12 -2.67 11.04
N ILE A 135 9.27 -3.99 11.21
CA ILE A 135 10.23 -4.58 12.15
C ILE A 135 11.66 -4.18 11.80
N THR A 136 12.07 -4.36 10.55
CA THR A 136 13.45 -4.09 10.11
C THR A 136 13.81 -2.62 10.27
N VAL A 137 12.96 -1.70 9.83
CA VAL A 137 13.21 -0.26 9.93
C VAL A 137 13.13 0.23 11.39
N GLY A 138 12.21 -0.32 12.18
CA GLY A 138 12.12 -0.04 13.62
C GLY A 138 13.38 -0.46 14.38
N LEU A 139 13.86 -1.69 14.15
CA LEU A 139 15.10 -2.21 14.73
C LEU A 139 16.31 -1.42 14.27
N LEU A 140 16.41 -1.10 12.98
CA LEU A 140 17.48 -0.27 12.43
C LEU A 140 17.52 1.10 13.11
N SER A 141 16.36 1.74 13.27
CA SER A 141 16.25 3.03 13.94
C SER A 141 16.72 2.97 15.40
N LEU A 142 16.36 1.90 16.11
CA LEU A 142 16.81 1.67 17.49
C LEU A 142 18.32 1.44 17.56
N LEU A 143 18.87 0.62 16.66
CA LEU A 143 20.30 0.32 16.59
C LEU A 143 21.11 1.59 16.30
N CYS A 144 20.67 2.42 15.34
CA CYS A 144 21.28 3.71 15.04
C CYS A 144 21.33 4.61 16.29
N ALA A 145 20.22 4.69 17.05
CA ALA A 145 20.20 5.50 18.27
C ALA A 145 21.16 4.97 19.36
N CYS A 146 21.24 3.65 19.54
CA CYS A 146 22.18 3.03 20.48
C CYS A 146 23.65 3.28 20.09
N VAL A 147 23.98 3.18 18.81
CA VAL A 147 25.33 3.43 18.30
C VAL A 147 25.71 4.90 18.48
N ILE A 148 24.82 5.83 18.12
CA ILE A 148 25.06 7.26 18.29
C ILE A 148 25.27 7.61 19.76
N LYS A 149 24.43 7.08 20.67
CA LYS A 149 24.59 7.32 22.10
C LYS A 149 25.95 6.84 22.61
N LYS A 150 26.40 5.67 22.17
CA LYS A 150 27.71 5.11 22.54
C LYS A 150 28.88 5.95 22.01
N ILE A 151 28.76 6.51 20.81
CA ILE A 151 29.81 7.35 20.18
C ILE A 151 29.86 8.76 20.80
N CYS A 152 28.70 9.36 21.10
CA CYS A 152 28.61 10.74 21.60
C CYS A 152 28.81 10.88 23.11
N GLY A 153 29.09 9.79 23.85
CA GLY A 153 29.51 9.85 25.24
C GLY A 153 28.48 10.45 26.20
N ALA A 154 27.28 9.87 26.24
CA ALA A 154 26.29 10.14 27.29
C ALA A 154 26.04 8.90 28.16
#